data_AF-A0A839F1C7-F1
#
_entry.id   AF-A0A839F1C7-F1
#
_cell.length_a   1.000
_cell.length_b   1.000
_cell.length_c   1.000
_cell.angle_alpha   90.00
_cell.angle_beta   90.00
_cell.angle_gamma   90.00
#
_symmetry.space_group_name_H-M   'P 1'
#
loop_
_entity.id
_entity.type
_entity.pdbx_description
1 polymer ?
#
loop_
_entity_poly.entity_id
_entity_poly.type
_entity_poly.pdbx_seq_one_letter_code
_entity_poly.pdbx_strand_id
1 'polypeptide(L)'
;MKNYIGQPVESVVIDYGPPTEVLDLGPGERAYQWRKISTNAVSGTSSGEVRDTRHGRRYVETETPGYVEQKECFYTFYARSSGGRWYITNFRKPKLECE
;
A
#
# COMPACT_ATOMS: atom_id res chain seq x y z
N MET A 1 10.40 5.71 -5.29
CA MET A 1 9.91 5.04 -6.52
C MET A 1 10.13 5.85 -7.79
N LYS A 2 9.95 7.19 -7.79
CA LYS A 2 10.28 8.04 -8.96
C LYS A 2 11.73 7.88 -9.47
N ASN A 3 12.67 7.60 -8.57
CA ASN A 3 14.09 7.47 -8.90
C ASN A 3 14.42 6.31 -9.87
N TYR A 4 13.52 5.33 -10.00
CA TYR A 4 13.71 4.21 -10.93
C TYR A 4 13.27 4.53 -12.35
N ILE A 5 12.59 5.66 -12.59
CA ILE A 5 12.19 6.06 -13.95
C ILE A 5 13.46 6.31 -14.78
N GLY A 6 13.55 5.67 -15.95
CA GLY A 6 14.71 5.69 -16.83
C GLY A 6 15.77 4.65 -16.48
N GLN A 7 15.65 3.94 -15.36
CA GLN A 7 16.55 2.85 -14.99
C GLN A 7 16.07 1.51 -15.58
N PRO A 8 17.00 0.56 -15.80
CA PRO A 8 16.63 -0.80 -16.17
C PRO A 8 15.80 -1.46 -15.06
N VAL A 9 14.85 -2.33 -15.42
CA VAL A 9 13.98 -3.03 -14.45
C VAL A 9 14.77 -3.81 -13.41
N GLU A 10 15.97 -4.27 -13.79
CA GLU A 10 16.93 -4.94 -12.93
C GLU A 10 17.26 -4.13 -11.67
N SER A 11 17.26 -2.79 -11.73
CA SER A 11 17.46 -1.93 -10.55
C SER A 11 16.41 -2.14 -9.47
N VAL A 12 15.13 -2.22 -9.86
CA VAL A 12 14.02 -2.49 -8.94
C VAL A 12 14.05 -3.94 -8.47
N VAL A 13 14.42 -4.87 -9.34
CA VAL A 13 14.55 -6.29 -8.97
C VAL A 13 15.67 -6.50 -7.96
N ILE A 14 16.78 -5.76 -8.06
CA ILE A 14 17.88 -5.81 -7.07
C ILE A 14 17.40 -5.32 -5.70
N ASP A 15 16.63 -4.23 -5.67
CA ASP A 15 16.21 -3.62 -4.40
C ASP A 15 15.01 -4.34 -3.74
N TYR A 16 14.05 -4.83 -4.53
CA TYR A 16 12.79 -5.39 -4.03
C TYR A 16 12.64 -6.89 -4.28
N GLY A 17 13.60 -7.52 -4.96
CA GLY A 17 13.49 -8.92 -5.37
C GLY A 17 12.63 -9.11 -6.63
N PRO A 18 12.38 -10.38 -7.01
CA PRO A 18 11.62 -10.69 -8.21
C PRO A 18 10.18 -10.14 -8.13
N PRO A 19 9.62 -9.68 -9.25
CA PRO A 19 8.23 -9.24 -9.31
C PRO A 19 7.30 -10.41 -8.97
N THR A 20 6.21 -10.11 -8.28
CA THR A 20 5.13 -11.08 -8.02
C THR A 20 4.40 -11.46 -9.31
N GLU A 21 4.19 -10.48 -10.18
CA GLU A 21 3.50 -10.69 -11.45
C GLU A 21 4.09 -9.79 -12.54
N VAL A 22 4.11 -10.30 -13.78
CA VAL A 22 4.52 -9.55 -14.96
C VAL A 22 3.38 -9.60 -15.97
N LEU A 23 2.84 -8.43 -16.31
CA LEU A 23 1.75 -8.26 -17.27
C LEU A 23 2.30 -7.68 -18.57
N ASP A 24 1.97 -8.30 -19.70
CA ASP A 24 2.29 -7.75 -21.02
C ASP A 24 1.16 -6.79 -21.44
N LEU A 25 1.50 -5.51 -21.66
CA LEU A 25 0.52 -4.45 -21.94
C LEU A 25 0.37 -4.15 -23.42
N GLY A 26 1.28 -4.66 -24.24
CA GLY A 26 1.31 -4.41 -25.67
C GLY A 26 2.72 -4.48 -26.24
N PRO A 27 2.89 -4.16 -27.53
CA PRO A 27 4.17 -4.30 -28.22
C PRO A 27 5.28 -3.50 -27.53
N GLY A 28 6.17 -4.22 -26.85
CA GLY A 28 7.31 -3.64 -26.15
C GLY A 28 6.95 -2.92 -24.85
N GLU A 29 5.78 -3.16 -24.25
CA GLU A 29 5.36 -2.58 -22.98
C GLU A 29 4.97 -3.66 -21.97
N ARG A 30 5.53 -3.59 -20.76
CA ARG A 30 5.25 -4.52 -19.66
C ARG A 30 4.99 -3.78 -18.36
N ALA A 31 4.12 -4.34 -17.54
CA ALA A 31 3.95 -3.97 -16.14
C ALA A 31 4.55 -5.05 -15.24
N TYR A 32 5.29 -4.61 -14.23
CA TYR A 32 5.85 -5.45 -13.19
C TYR A 32 5.17 -5.09 -11.88
N GLN A 33 4.62 -6.08 -11.19
CA GLN A 33 3.89 -5.88 -9.95
C GLN A 33 4.63 -6.51 -8.77
N TRP A 34 4.74 -5.75 -7.68
CA TRP A 34 5.25 -6.23 -6.39
C TRP A 34 4.14 -6.12 -5.36
N ARG A 35 3.86 -7.23 -4.69
CA ARG A 35 2.95 -7.30 -3.55
C ARG A 35 3.68 -6.90 -2.27
N LYS A 36 3.15 -5.92 -1.55
CA LYS A 36 3.53 -5.55 -0.18
C LYS A 36 2.35 -5.80 0.75
N ILE A 37 2.56 -6.58 1.81
CA ILE A 37 1.54 -6.77 2.86
C ILE A 37 1.77 -5.67 3.89
N SER A 38 0.82 -4.73 4.01
CA SER A 38 0.82 -3.74 5.09
C SER A 38 -0.05 -4.26 6.22
N THR A 39 0.52 -4.38 7.42
CA THR A 39 -0.24 -4.71 8.63
C THR A 39 -0.42 -3.42 9.42
N ASN A 40 -1.65 -2.91 9.46
CA ASN A 40 -1.98 -1.69 10.19
C ASN A 40 -2.67 -2.08 11.49
N ALA A 41 -2.08 -1.70 12.62
CA ALA A 41 -2.69 -1.86 13.93
C ALA A 41 -3.59 -0.66 14.21
N VAL A 42 -4.91 -0.84 14.11
CA VAL A 42 -5.87 0.20 14.48
C VAL A 42 -6.01 0.18 15.99
N SER A 43 -5.58 1.27 16.64
CA SER A 43 -5.71 1.43 18.09
C SER A 43 -7.18 1.57 18.46
N GLY A 44 -7.61 0.86 19.50
CA GLY A 44 -8.96 0.99 20.05
C GLY A 44 -9.20 2.39 20.61
N THR A 45 -10.41 2.91 20.49
CA THR A 45 -10.79 4.19 21.08
C THR A 45 -11.73 3.96 22.26
N SER A 46 -11.45 4.63 23.38
CA SER A 46 -12.41 4.79 24.47
C SER A 46 -13.09 6.15 24.30
N SER A 47 -14.42 6.16 24.22
CA SER A 47 -15.22 7.38 24.26
C SER A 47 -16.12 7.35 25.49
N GLY A 48 -15.89 8.29 26.42
CA GLY A 48 -16.72 8.49 27.61
C GLY A 48 -17.72 9.63 27.40
N GLU A 49 -19.02 9.35 27.55
CA GLU A 49 -20.08 10.36 27.52
C GLU A 49 -20.58 10.59 28.97
N VAL A 50 -20.54 11.84 29.44
CA VAL A 50 -21.09 12.22 30.75
C VAL A 50 -22.55 12.61 30.55
N ARG A 51 -23.49 11.81 31.07
CA ARG A 51 -24.92 12.14 31.07
C ARG A 51 -25.33 12.63 32.46
N ASP A 52 -25.76 13.89 32.54
CA ASP A 52 -26.38 14.45 33.75
C ASP A 52 -27.84 13.96 33.84
N THR A 53 -28.17 13.25 34.91
CA THR A 53 -29.53 12.77 35.20
C THR A 53 -30.08 13.47 36.42
N ARG A 54 -31.42 13.50 36.63
CA ARG A 54 -32.07 14.17 37.78
C ARG A 54 -31.56 13.72 39.16
N HIS A 55 -30.80 12.62 39.26
CA HIS A 55 -30.20 12.09 40.50
C HIS A 55 -28.65 12.07 40.49
N GLY A 56 -28.01 12.85 39.62
CA GLY A 56 -26.56 13.00 39.58
C GLY A 56 -25.93 12.61 38.24
N ARG A 57 -24.59 12.69 38.18
CA ARG A 57 -23.80 12.42 36.97
C ARG A 57 -23.57 10.93 36.77
N ARG A 58 -23.94 10.41 35.60
CA ARG A 58 -23.65 9.04 35.17
C ARG A 58 -22.58 9.07 34.08
N TYR A 59 -21.45 8.40 34.32
CA TYR A 59 -20.40 8.20 33.33
C TYR A 59 -20.71 6.95 32.51
N VAL A 60 -20.73 7.06 31.18
CA VAL A 60 -20.88 5.91 30.27
C VAL A 60 -19.62 5.86 29.41
N GLU A 61 -18.79 4.86 29.64
CA GLU A 61 -17.57 4.62 28.85
C GLU A 61 -17.85 3.54 27.81
N THR A 62 -17.62 3.86 26.54
CA THR A 62 -17.69 2.91 25.43
C THR A 62 -16.28 2.66 24.93
N GLU A 63 -15.78 1.45 25.15
CA GLU A 63 -14.47 1.02 24.66
C GLU A 63 -14.65 0.22 23.37
N THR A 64 -14.02 0.68 22.28
CA THR A 64 -13.90 -0.08 21.03
C THR A 64 -12.53 -0.74 21.01
N PRO A 65 -12.41 -2.08 21.05
CA PRO A 65 -11.11 -2.73 21.01
C PRO A 65 -10.40 -2.49 19.67
N GLY A 66 -9.07 -2.36 19.72
CA GLY A 66 -8.26 -2.25 18.53
C GLY A 66 -8.25 -3.55 17.72
N TYR A 67 -8.12 -3.45 16.41
CA TYR A 67 -8.00 -4.60 15.52
C TYR A 67 -6.82 -4.46 14.58
N VAL A 68 -6.31 -5.59 14.10
CA VAL A 68 -5.20 -5.63 13.14
C VAL A 68 -5.80 -5.83 11.75
N GLU A 69 -5.62 -4.85 10.87
CA GLU A 69 -6.04 -4.94 9.47
C GLU A 69 -4.84 -5.30 8.59
N GLN A 70 -4.96 -6.40 7.84
CA GLN A 70 -3.97 -6.78 6.82
C GLN A 70 -4.46 -6.29 5.47
N LYS A 71 -3.73 -5.36 4.84
CA LYS A 71 -4.02 -4.86 3.49
C LYS A 71 -2.92 -5.26 2.52
N GLU A 72 -3.33 -5.76 1.37
CA GLU A 72 -2.42 -6.10 0.27
C GLU A 72 -2.26 -4.89 -0.66
N CYS A 73 -1.05 -4.35 -0.72
CA CYS A 73 -0.69 -3.16 -1.47
C CYS A 73 0.16 -3.58 -2.68
N PHE A 74 -0.29 -3.26 -3.89
CA PHE A 74 0.43 -3.59 -5.12
C PHE A 74 1.12 -2.37 -5.69
N TYR A 75 2.44 -2.45 -5.85
CA TYR A 75 3.22 -1.47 -6.59
C TYR A 75 3.39 -1.96 -8.02
N THR A 76 2.98 -1.16 -8.99
CA THR A 76 3.13 -1.49 -10.41
C THR A 76 4.17 -0.57 -11.04
N PHE A 77 5.20 -1.12 -11.66
CA PHE A 77 6.13 -0.37 -12.51
C PHE A 77 5.84 -0.70 -13.97
N TYR A 78 5.70 0.33 -14.79
CA TYR A 78 5.59 0.21 -16.23
C TYR A 78 6.98 0.32 -16.82
N ALA A 79 7.32 -0.60 -17.72
CA ALA A 79 8.58 -0.61 -18.43
C ALA A 79 8.35 -0.78 -19.92
N ARG A 80 9.27 -0.21 -20.70
CA ARG A 80 9.29 -0.32 -22.15
C ARG A 80 10.57 -1.00 -22.60
N SER A 81 10.45 -1.88 -23.58
CA SER A 81 11.59 -2.53 -24.22
C SER A 81 12.33 -1.53 -25.10
N SER A 82 13.62 -1.36 -24.84
CA SER A 82 14.53 -0.58 -25.67
C SER A 82 15.88 -1.29 -25.76
N GLY A 83 16.32 -1.64 -26.96
CA GLY A 83 17.60 -2.31 -27.18
C GLY A 83 17.74 -3.67 -26.48
N GLY A 84 16.65 -4.41 -26.30
CA GLY A 84 16.64 -5.72 -25.62
C GLY A 84 16.61 -5.66 -24.09
N ARG A 85 16.55 -4.46 -23.50
CA ARG A 85 16.38 -4.25 -22.05
C ARG A 85 15.07 -3.55 -21.74
N TRP A 86 14.55 -3.79 -20.55
CA TRP A 86 13.31 -3.17 -20.08
C TRP A 86 13.64 -1.97 -19.21
N TYR A 87 13.24 -0.78 -19.64
CA TYR A 87 13.45 0.45 -18.89
C TYR A 87 12.15 0.95 -18.30
N ILE A 88 12.19 1.32 -17.03
CA ILE A 88 11.00 1.80 -16.32
C ILE A 88 10.62 3.18 -16.86
N THR A 89 9.40 3.30 -17.36
CA THR A 89 8.86 4.55 -17.89
C THR A 89 7.95 5.24 -16.90
N ASN A 90 7.22 4.45 -16.10
CA ASN A 90 6.26 4.98 -15.14
C ASN A 90 6.08 4.04 -13.95
N PHE A 91 5.46 4.51 -12.89
CA PHE A 91 5.10 3.70 -11.74
C PHE A 91 3.73 4.14 -11.22
N ARG A 92 2.99 3.19 -10.67
CA ARG A 92 1.70 3.40 -10.03
C ARG A 92 1.78 2.90 -8.61
N LYS A 93 1.60 3.83 -7.66
CA LYS A 93 1.46 3.49 -6.24
C LYS A 93 0.08 2.87 -5.97
N PRO A 94 -0.03 1.96 -4.98
CA PRO A 94 -1.31 1.48 -4.49
C PRO A 94 -2.15 2.64 -3.97
N LYS A 95 -3.48 2.44 -3.88
CA LYS A 95 -4.39 3.44 -3.32
C LYS A 95 -3.96 3.78 -1.89
N LEU A 96 -4.18 5.04 -1.49
CA LEU A 96 -3.63 5.74 -0.31
C LEU A 96 -3.86 5.07 1.06
N GLU A 97 -4.55 3.94 1.15
CA GLU A 97 -4.81 3.23 2.40
C GLU A 97 -3.63 2.35 2.88
N CYS A 98 -2.44 2.56 2.32
CA CYS A 98 -1.22 1.78 2.57
C CYS A 98 -0.10 2.64 3.19
N GLU A 99 -0.44 3.77 3.81
CA GLU A 99 0.50 4.67 4.51
C GLU A 99 0.31 4.55 6.03
#